data_AF-A0A9D5LK97-F1
#
_entry.id   AF-A0A9D5LK97-F1
#
_cell.length_a   1.000
_cell.length_b   1.000
_cell.length_c   1.000
_cell.angle_alpha   90.00
_cell.angle_beta   90.00
_cell.angle_gamma   90.00
#
_symmetry.space_group_name_H-M   'P 1'
#
loop_
_entity.id
_entity.type
_entity.pdbx_description
1 polymer ?
#
loop_
_entity_poly.entity_id
_entity_poly.type
_entity_poly.pdbx_seq_one_letter_code
_entity_poly.pdbx_strand_id
1 'polypeptide(L)' 'GSFAAQEITAAINEFPEKYRVPFSMHVAGYKYNEIADEMGLPLGTVKSRIFFARQQLQERFSDYK' A
#
# COMPACT_ATOMS: atom_id res chain seq x y z
N GLY A 1 -18.27 -0.71 13.73
CA GLY A 1 -17.18 -1.70 13.66
C GLY A 1 -15.93 -1.02 13.16
N SER A 2 -14.98 -0.72 14.05
CA SER A 2 -13.71 -0.07 13.71
C SER A 2 -12.52 -1.05 13.65
N PHE A 3 -12.74 -2.33 13.94
CA PHE A 3 -11.69 -3.34 14.01
C PHE A 3 -10.93 -3.49 12.68
N ALA A 4 -11.64 -3.52 11.55
CA ALA A 4 -11.01 -3.70 10.23
C ALA A 4 -10.05 -2.54 9.86
N ALA A 5 -10.37 -1.29 10.20
CA ALA A 5 -9.51 -0.15 9.85
C ALA A 5 -8.21 -0.15 10.65
N GLN A 6 -8.28 -0.54 11.93
CA GLN A 6 -7.10 -0.63 12.80
C GLN A 6 -6.18 -1.78 12.36
N GLU A 7 -6.75 -2.93 11.99
CA GLU A 7 -5.96 -4.05 11.49
C GLU A 7 -5.32 -3.77 10.14
N ILE A 8 -6.04 -3.14 9.21
CA ILE A 8 -5.46 -2.71 7.92
C ILE A 8 -4.27 -1.77 8.17
N THR A 9 -4.43 -0.82 9.09
CA THR A 9 -3.36 0.13 9.45
C THR A 9 -2.17 -0.59 10.07
N ALA A 10 -2.39 -1.58 10.96
CA ALA A 10 -1.34 -2.40 11.54
C ALA A 10 -0.60 -3.21 10.47
N ALA A 11 -1.32 -3.86 9.56
CA ALA A 11 -0.73 -4.62 8.46
C ALA A 11 0.09 -3.73 7.50
N ILE A 12 -0.38 -2.51 7.23
CA ILE A 12 0.37 -1.52 6.43
C ILE A 12 1.65 -1.08 7.15
N ASN A 13 1.62 -0.93 8.48
CA ASN A 13 2.78 -0.57 9.28
C ASN A 13 3.83 -1.68 9.38
N GLU A 14 3.43 -2.94 9.20
CA GLU A 14 4.38 -4.06 9.10
C GLU A 14 5.11 -4.09 7.75
N PHE A 15 4.58 -3.44 6.71
CA PHE A 15 5.30 -3.36 5.45
C PHE A 15 6.54 -2.47 5.56
N PRO A 16 7.67 -2.88 4.95
CA PRO A 16 8.81 -2.00 4.76
C PRO A 16 8.41 -0.66 4.14
N GLU A 17 9.05 0.43 4.55
CA GLU A 17 8.73 1.78 4.07
C GLU A 17 8.66 1.90 2.56
N LYS A 18 9.53 1.17 1.85
CA LYS A 18 9.52 1.07 0.39
C LYS A 18 8.18 0.67 -0.23
N TYR A 19 7.31 -0.03 0.50
CA TYR A 19 5.96 -0.42 0.08
C TYR A 19 4.88 0.41 0.79
N ARG A 20 5.08 0.72 2.08
CA ARG A 20 4.16 1.53 2.89
C ARG A 20 3.95 2.92 2.32
N VAL A 21 5.04 3.61 1.95
CA VAL A 21 5.02 4.99 1.44
C VAL A 21 4.22 5.10 0.13
N PRO A 22 4.55 4.36 -0.96
CA PRO A 22 3.79 4.48 -2.20
C PRO A 22 2.34 4.03 -2.05
N PHE A 23 2.06 3.04 -1.20
CA PHE A 23 0.70 2.61 -0.91
C PHE A 23 -0.09 3.69 -0.16
N SER A 24 0.50 4.32 0.86
CA SER A 24 -0.15 5.39 1.63
C SER A 24 -0.44 6.62 0.77
N MET A 25 0.49 7.02 -0.10
CA MET A 25 0.26 8.10 -1.06
C MET A 25 -0.86 7.73 -2.04
N HIS A 26 -0.89 6.49 -2.52
CA HIS A 26 -1.97 6.05 -3.40
C HIS A 26 -3.35 6.11 -2.72
N VAL A 27 -3.45 5.67 -1.46
CA VAL A 27 -4.67 5.77 -0.65
C VAL A 27 -5.06 7.22 -0.37
N ALA A 28 -4.09 8.12 -0.25
CA ALA A 28 -4.30 9.56 -0.10
C ALA A 28 -4.75 10.26 -1.41
N GLY A 29 -4.80 9.55 -2.54
CA GLY A 29 -5.31 10.06 -3.82
C GLY A 29 -4.23 10.53 -4.80
N TYR A 30 -2.95 10.33 -4.49
CA TYR A 30 -1.87 10.65 -5.42
C TYR A 30 -1.88 9.70 -6.62
N LYS A 31 -1.55 10.24 -7.80
CA LYS A 31 -1.40 9.45 -9.02
C LYS A 31 -0.09 8.68 -9.00
N TYR A 32 -0.04 7.54 -9.70
CA TYR A 32 1.17 6.73 -9.83
C TYR A 32 2.38 7.54 -10.33
N ASN A 33 2.18 8.48 -11.24
CA ASN A 33 3.24 9.34 -11.77
C ASN A 33 3.80 10.26 -10.67
N GLU A 34 2.93 10.91 -9.89
CA GLU A 34 3.34 11.82 -8.80
C GLU A 34 4.12 11.06 -7.72
N ILE A 35 3.71 9.83 -7.40
CA ILE A 35 4.41 8.95 -6.45
C ILE A 35 5.77 8.51 -7.01
N ALA A 36 5.84 8.23 -8.31
CA ALA A 36 7.08 7.87 -8.99
C ALA A 36 8.08 9.02 -8.99
N ASP A 37 7.60 10.24 -9.27
CA ASP A 37 8.41 11.45 -9.27
C ASP A 37 8.88 11.82 -7.85
N GLU A 38 7.99 11.77 -6.85
CA GLU A 38 8.30 12.03 -5.43
C GLU A 38 9.34 11.05 -4.87
N MET A 39 9.22 9.76 -5.22
CA MET A 39 10.13 8.72 -4.75
C MET A 39 11.39 8.57 -5.62
N GLY A 40 11.45 9.22 -6.79
CA GLY A 40 12.51 9.03 -7.78
C GLY A 40 12.57 7.59 -8.32
N LEU A 41 11.42 6.90 -8.41
CA LEU A 41 11.33 5.51 -8.82
C LEU A 41 10.64 5.36 -10.17
N PRO A 42 10.96 4.33 -10.97
CA PRO A 42 10.21 4.04 -12.19
C PRO A 42 8.72 3.78 -11.89
N LEU A 43 7.83 4.26 -12.76
CA LEU A 43 6.39 4.05 -12.64
C LEU A 43 6.03 2.57 -12.47
N GLY A 44 6.72 1.68 -13.19
CA GLY A 44 6.54 0.24 -13.08
C GLY A 44 6.87 -0.28 -11.68
N THR A 45 7.93 0.23 -11.05
CA THR A 45 8.31 -0.12 -9.68
C THR A 45 7.26 0.34 -8.67
N VAL A 46 6.71 1.54 -8.83
CA VAL A 46 5.64 2.06 -7.97
C VAL A 46 4.38 1.20 -8.10
N LYS A 47 3.95 0.90 -9.33
CA LYS A 47 2.79 0.02 -9.58
C LYS A 47 2.97 -1.35 -8.92
N SER A 48 4.12 -2.00 -9.11
CA SER A 48 4.39 -3.31 -8.52
C SER A 48 4.41 -3.25 -6.98
N ARG A 49 4.95 -2.19 -6.38
CA ARG A 49 4.96 -2.01 -4.92
C ARG A 49 3.56 -1.86 -4.33
N ILE A 50 2.71 -1.04 -4.97
CA ILE A 50 1.32 -0.83 -4.55
C ILE A 50 0.51 -2.12 -4.73
N PHE A 51 0.70 -2.80 -5.87
CA PHE A 51 0.04 -4.07 -6.14
C PHE A 51 0.41 -5.14 -5.10
N PHE A 52 1.69 -5.27 -4.75
CA PHE A 52 2.17 -6.24 -3.78
C PHE A 52 1.63 -5.96 -2.37
N ALA A 53 1.62 -4.69 -1.95
CA ALA A 53 1.00 -4.29 -0.68
C ALA A 53 -0.50 -4.62 -0.64
N ARG A 54 -1.22 -4.35 -1.74
CA ARG A 54 -2.64 -4.69 -1.87
C ARG A 54 -2.89 -6.20 -1.83
N GLN A 55 -2.05 -6.99 -2.51
CA GLN A 55 -2.16 -8.44 -2.52
C GLN A 55 -1.90 -9.03 -1.14
N GLN A 56 -0.84 -8.59 -0.45
CA GLN A 56 -0.57 -9.04 0.92
C GLN A 56 -1.70 -8.66 1.88
N LEU A 57 -2.28 -7.46 1.76
CA LEU A 57 -3.47 -7.10 2.54
C LEU A 57 -4.64 -8.03 2.20
N GLN A 58 -4.90 -8.28 0.92
CA GLN A 58 -5.98 -9.19 0.50
C GLN A 58 -5.77 -10.62 1.03
N GLU A 59 -4.56 -11.16 1.02
CA GLU A 59 -4.27 -12.48 1.59
C GLU A 59 -4.44 -12.48 3.11
N ARG A 60 -3.95 -11.44 3.79
CA ARG A 60 -4.03 -11.34 5.25
C ARG A 60 -5.44 -11.16 5.78
N PHE A 61 -6.30 -10.52 4.97
CA PHE A 61 -7.72 -10.32 5.27
C PHE A 61 -8.62 -11.25 4.45
N SER A 62 -8.11 -12.23 3.70
CA SER A 62 -8.96 -13.16 2.94
C SER A 62 -9.74 -14.10 3.84
N ASP A 63 -9.19 -14.36 5.03
CA ASP A 63 -9.77 -15.21 6.07
C ASP A 63 -10.85 -14.49 6.90
N TYR A 64 -11.04 -13.17 6.71
CA TYR A 64 -12.09 -12.38 7.38
C TYR A 64 -13.46 -12.50 6.70
N LYS A 65 -13.77 -13.65 6.09
CA LYS A 65 -15.08 -13.93 5.47
C LYS A 65 -16.16 -14.31 6.48
#